data_AF-A0A7R9VWC5-F1
#
_entry.id   AF-A0A7R9VWC5-F1
#
_cell.length_a   1.000
_cell.length_b   1.000
_cell.length_c   1.000
_cell.angle_alpha   90.00
_cell.angle_beta   90.00
_cell.angle_gamma   90.00
#
_symmetry.space_group_name_H-M   'P 1'
#
loop_
_entity.id
_entity.type
_entity.pdbx_description
1 polymer ?
#
loop_
_entity_poly.entity_id
_entity_poly.type
_entity_poly.pdbx_seq_one_letter_code
_entity_poly.pdbx_strand_id
1 'polypeptide(L)'
;TESPIVKAVYRVLREAEHRSSSFIPYWNLPYADKWMGGQVEFRRDMTMLDDILAGLINRAVETRKEATVEELEMRENDDDPSLLRFLVDMRGEDLSSRVLRDDLMTM
;
A
#
# COMPACT_ATOMS: atom_id res chain seq x y z
N THR A 1 3.98 23.83 2.17
CA THR A 1 3.44 23.07 1.02
C THR A 1 3.28 21.63 1.46
N GLU A 2 2.07 21.08 1.41
CA GLU A 2 1.81 19.70 1.84
C GLU A 2 2.46 18.68 0.89
N SER A 3 2.94 17.56 1.44
CA SER A 3 3.56 16.46 0.68
C SER A 3 2.57 15.89 -0.36
N PRO A 4 2.99 15.70 -1.62
CA PRO A 4 2.15 15.09 -2.67
C PRO A 4 1.58 13.73 -2.28
N ILE A 5 2.35 12.93 -1.52
CA ILE A 5 1.94 11.60 -1.06
C ILE A 5 0.81 11.71 -0.04
N VAL A 6 0.96 12.61 0.93
CA VAL A 6 -0.06 12.84 1.97
C VAL A 6 -1.38 13.28 1.33
N LYS A 7 -1.34 14.15 0.32
CA LYS A 7 -2.53 14.53 -0.45
C LYS A 7 -3.17 13.35 -1.17
N ALA A 8 -2.37 12.49 -1.78
CA ALA A 8 -2.86 11.29 -2.46
C ALA A 8 -3.57 10.36 -1.47
N VAL A 9 -3.00 10.12 -0.28
CA VAL A 9 -3.63 9.32 0.78
C VAL A 9 -4.99 9.90 1.16
N TYR A 10 -5.07 11.21 1.45
CA TYR A 10 -6.34 11.84 1.82
C TYR A 10 -7.40 11.77 0.71
N ARG A 11 -7.01 11.96 -0.56
CA ARG A 11 -7.94 11.86 -1.70
C ARG A 11 -8.45 10.44 -1.88
N VAL A 12 -7.57 9.44 -1.73
CA VAL A 12 -7.96 8.01 -1.78
C VAL A 12 -8.94 7.66 -0.67
N LEU A 13 -8.68 8.08 0.57
CA LEU A 13 -9.59 7.85 1.70
C LEU A 13 -10.96 8.51 1.50
N ARG A 14 -10.97 9.76 1.03
CA ARG A 14 -12.21 10.49 0.76
C ARG A 14 -13.04 9.82 -0.34
N GLU A 15 -12.39 9.34 -1.41
CA GLU A 15 -13.08 8.63 -2.48
C GLU A 15 -13.64 7.29 -1.96
N ALA A 16 -12.90 6.56 -1.12
CA ALA A 16 -13.39 5.34 -0.49
C ALA A 16 -14.65 5.60 0.37
N GLU A 17 -14.67 6.70 1.12
CA GLU A 17 -15.83 7.15 1.90
C GLU A 17 -17.03 7.53 1.01
N HIS A 18 -16.79 8.26 -0.08
CA HIS A 18 -17.85 8.55 -1.04
C HIS A 18 -18.42 7.27 -1.65
N ARG A 19 -17.56 6.29 -1.98
CA ARG A 19 -18.00 5.01 -2.54
C ARG A 19 -18.82 4.18 -1.56
N SER A 20 -18.50 4.23 -0.26
CA SER A 20 -19.26 3.49 0.76
C SER A 20 -20.64 4.09 1.03
N SER A 21 -20.81 5.41 0.82
CA SER A 21 -22.05 6.14 1.07
C SER A 21 -22.91 6.43 -0.17
N SER A 22 -22.36 6.23 -1.37
CA SER A 22 -23.05 6.51 -2.63
C SER A 22 -24.11 5.47 -2.96
N PHE A 23 -25.31 5.94 -3.27
CA PHE A 23 -26.42 5.09 -3.73
C PHE A 23 -26.19 4.51 -5.14
N ILE A 24 -25.47 5.24 -6.01
CA ILE A 24 -25.18 4.83 -7.38
C ILE A 24 -23.68 4.54 -7.51
N PRO A 25 -23.27 3.36 -8.00
CA PRO A 25 -21.86 2.98 -8.14
C PRO A 25 -21.26 3.61 -9.41
N TYR A 26 -21.17 4.94 -9.45
CA TYR A 26 -20.71 5.69 -10.63
C TYR A 26 -19.26 5.37 -11.04
N TRP A 27 -18.44 4.91 -10.10
CA TRP A 27 -17.06 4.45 -10.32
C TRP A 27 -16.99 3.12 -11.09
N ASN A 28 -18.07 2.32 -11.11
CA ASN A 28 -18.15 1.05 -11.83
C ASN A 28 -18.68 1.20 -13.26
N LEU A 29 -18.99 2.42 -13.71
CA LEU A 29 -19.42 2.65 -15.09
C LEU A 29 -18.26 2.39 -16.06
N PRO A 30 -18.53 1.83 -17.26
CA PRO A 30 -17.49 1.62 -18.25
C PRO A 30 -16.74 2.91 -18.56
N TYR A 31 -15.41 2.84 -18.54
CA TYR A 31 -14.49 3.93 -18.81
C TYR A 31 -14.56 5.12 -17.84
N ALA A 32 -15.34 5.08 -16.75
CA ALA A 32 -15.47 6.20 -15.80
C ALA A 32 -14.09 6.74 -15.37
N ASP A 33 -13.20 5.81 -15.15
CA ASP A 33 -11.80 5.95 -14.81
C ASP A 33 -10.91 6.65 -15.86
N LYS A 34 -11.41 6.86 -17.09
CA LYS A 34 -10.72 7.55 -18.19
C LYS A 34 -11.25 8.95 -18.47
N TRP A 35 -12.55 9.20 -18.23
CA TRP A 35 -13.20 10.47 -18.61
C TRP A 35 -13.79 11.24 -17.43
N MET A 36 -14.09 10.58 -16.32
CA MET A 36 -14.57 11.26 -15.11
C MET A 36 -13.35 11.76 -14.32
N GLY A 37 -13.18 13.08 -14.27
CA GLY A 37 -11.99 13.72 -13.67
C GLY A 37 -11.64 13.19 -12.27
N GLY A 38 -12.63 13.00 -11.40
CA GLY A 38 -12.41 12.43 -10.07
C GLY A 38 -11.90 10.99 -10.08
N GLN A 39 -12.39 10.14 -10.98
CA GLN A 39 -11.92 8.75 -11.09
C GLN A 39 -10.53 8.64 -11.74
N VAL A 40 -10.23 9.53 -12.69
CA VAL A 40 -8.89 9.65 -13.28
C VAL A 40 -7.87 10.06 -12.21
N GLU A 41 -8.22 11.06 -11.38
CA GLU A 41 -7.38 11.52 -10.28
C GLU A 41 -7.20 10.43 -9.21
N PHE A 42 -8.28 9.77 -8.81
CA PHE A 42 -8.23 8.65 -7.86
C PHE A 42 -7.31 7.53 -8.35
N ARG A 43 -7.42 7.13 -9.62
CA ARG A 43 -6.50 6.14 -10.20
C ARG A 43 -5.06 6.59 -10.10
N ARG A 44 -4.78 7.83 -10.48
CA ARG A 44 -3.40 8.34 -10.48
C ARG A 44 -2.81 8.30 -9.07
N ASP A 45 -3.60 8.70 -8.08
CA ASP A 45 -3.19 8.66 -6.68
C ASP A 45 -2.99 7.22 -6.20
N MET A 46 -3.92 6.31 -6.50
CA MET A 46 -3.76 4.88 -6.21
C MET A 46 -2.49 4.31 -6.83
N THR A 47 -2.20 4.62 -8.10
CA THR A 47 -0.99 4.16 -8.81
C THR A 47 0.27 4.70 -8.14
N MET A 48 0.28 5.97 -7.75
CA MET A 48 1.42 6.56 -7.04
C MET A 48 1.69 5.87 -5.70
N LEU A 49 0.63 5.60 -4.92
CA LEU A 49 0.78 4.88 -3.64
C LEU A 49 1.26 3.44 -3.86
N ASP A 50 0.73 2.78 -4.88
CA ASP A 50 1.11 1.43 -5.30
C ASP A 50 2.60 1.33 -5.63
N ASP A 51 3.11 2.27 -6.43
CA ASP A 51 4.51 2.35 -6.83
C ASP A 51 5.44 2.60 -5.63
N ILE A 52 5.03 3.46 -4.70
CA ILE A 52 5.79 3.75 -3.47
C ILE A 52 5.85 2.51 -2.58
N LEU A 53 4.72 1.84 -2.35
CA LEU A 53 4.67 0.61 -1.56
C LEU A 53 5.49 -0.50 -2.21
N ALA A 54 5.41 -0.67 -3.53
CA ALA A 54 6.23 -1.63 -4.26
C ALA A 54 7.73 -1.33 -4.08
N GLY A 55 8.14 -0.05 -4.14
CA GLY A 55 9.52 0.37 -3.87
C GLY A 55 9.97 0.14 -2.43
N LEU A 56 9.09 0.27 -1.44
CA LEU A 56 9.37 -0.06 -0.03
C LEU A 56 9.55 -1.57 0.15
N ILE A 57 8.64 -2.37 -0.40
CA ILE A 57 8.68 -3.83 -0.36
C ILE A 57 9.97 -4.35 -1.01
N ASN A 58 10.29 -3.87 -2.21
CA ASN A 58 11.50 -4.31 -2.91
C ASN A 58 12.76 -4.03 -2.09
N ARG A 59 12.88 -2.86 -1.45
CA ARG A 59 14.02 -2.54 -0.57
C ARG A 59 14.08 -3.42 0.67
N ALA A 60 12.94 -3.74 1.27
CA ALA A 60 12.87 -4.66 2.40
C ALA A 60 13.30 -6.08 1.98
N VAL A 61 12.87 -6.54 0.81
CA VAL A 61 13.23 -7.84 0.23
C VAL A 61 14.72 -7.90 -0.13
N GLU A 62 15.29 -6.86 -0.74
CA GLU A 62 16.72 -6.79 -1.11
C GLU A 62 17.65 -6.95 0.10
N THR A 63 17.22 -6.48 1.26
CA THR A 63 17.99 -6.50 2.51
C THR A 63 17.47 -7.53 3.50
N ARG A 64 16.65 -8.48 3.03
CA ARG A 64 16.02 -9.55 3.82
C ARG A 64 17.04 -10.32 4.64
N LYS A 65 16.66 -10.64 5.87
CA LYS A 65 17.39 -11.58 6.73
C LYS A 65 16.38 -12.59 7.25
N GLU A 66 16.40 -13.80 6.69
CA GLU A 66 15.54 -14.88 7.20
C GLU A 66 15.80 -15.10 8.68
N ALA A 67 14.73 -15.08 9.46
CA ALA A 67 14.78 -15.26 10.90
C ALA A 67 13.48 -15.94 11.35
N THR A 68 13.57 -16.77 12.39
CA THR A 68 12.36 -17.35 13.00
C THR A 68 11.58 -16.28 13.77
N VAL A 69 10.33 -16.60 14.14
CA VAL A 69 9.49 -15.71 14.96
C VAL A 69 10.23 -15.33 16.25
N GLU A 70 10.85 -16.31 16.91
CA GLU A 70 11.55 -16.13 18.18
C GLU A 70 12.79 -15.24 18.02
N GLU A 71 13.51 -15.36 16.90
CA GLU A 71 14.68 -14.53 16.58
C GLU A 71 14.28 -13.08 16.29
N LEU A 72 13.13 -12.86 15.64
CA LEU A 72 12.61 -11.52 15.36
C LEU A 72 12.04 -10.83 16.59
N GLU A 73 11.39 -11.57 17.50
CA GLU A 73 10.92 -11.02 18.78
C GLU A 73 12.07 -10.54 19.68
N MET A 74 13.24 -11.19 19.57
CA MET A 74 14.45 -10.82 20.30
C MET A 74 15.31 -9.77 19.59
N ARG A 75 14.97 -9.38 18.36
CA ARG A 75 15.76 -8.42 17.58
C ARG A 75 15.63 -7.03 18.19
N GLU A 76 16.76 -6.37 18.42
CA GLU A 76 16.76 -4.94 18.77
C GLU A 76 16.17 -4.14 17.60
N ASN A 77 15.19 -3.28 17.92
CA ASN A 77 14.35 -2.54 16.98
C ASN A 77 15.09 -1.40 16.22
N ASP A 78 16.42 -1.33 16.30
CA ASP A 78 17.16 -0.10 16.01
C ASP A 78 17.36 0.20 14.51
N ASP A 79 17.41 -0.80 13.63
CA ASP A 79 17.65 -0.57 12.19
C ASP A 79 16.37 -0.28 11.38
N ASP A 80 15.30 -1.07 11.58
CA ASP A 80 14.02 -0.98 10.85
C ASP A 80 12.90 -1.73 11.60
N PRO A 81 12.19 -1.09 12.55
CA PRO A 81 11.15 -1.72 13.37
C PRO A 81 9.79 -1.78 12.67
N SER A 82 9.76 -1.77 11.33
CA SER A 82 8.50 -1.79 10.59
C SER A 82 7.87 -3.18 10.54
N LEU A 83 6.53 -3.22 10.53
CA LEU A 83 5.80 -4.47 10.30
C LEU A 83 6.13 -5.07 8.92
N LEU A 84 6.39 -4.23 7.92
CA LEU A 84 6.87 -4.68 6.60
C LEU A 84 8.15 -5.52 6.74
N ARG A 85 9.14 -5.02 7.49
CA ARG A 85 10.39 -5.74 7.73
C ARG A 85 10.15 -7.09 8.40
N PHE A 86 9.31 -7.10 9.44
CA PHE A 86 8.93 -8.33 10.13
C PHE A 86 8.27 -9.35 9.19
N LEU A 87 7.33 -8.92 8.35
CA LEU A 87 6.63 -9.79 7.41
C LEU A 87 7.57 -10.37 6.34
N VAL A 88 8.52 -9.57 5.83
CA VAL A 88 9.51 -10.00 4.83
C VAL A 88 10.52 -10.99 5.42
N ASP A 89 10.99 -10.74 6.65
CA ASP A 89 11.99 -11.60 7.30
C ASP A 89 11.38 -12.94 7.78
N MET A 90 10.09 -12.96 8.18
CA MET A 90 9.39 -14.19 8.60
C MET A 90 8.94 -15.10 7.45
N ARG A 91 8.32 -14.54 6.41
CA ARG A 91 7.47 -15.33 5.49
C ARG A 91 8.20 -15.89 4.27
N GLY A 92 9.50 -15.60 4.11
CA GLY A 92 10.28 -16.08 2.98
C GLY A 92 9.72 -15.63 1.62
N GLU A 93 10.21 -16.25 0.53
CA GLU A 93 9.94 -15.84 -0.87
C GLU A 93 8.48 -16.08 -1.34
N ASP A 94 7.63 -16.65 -0.50
CA ASP A 94 6.30 -17.17 -0.90
C ASP A 94 5.16 -16.13 -0.87
N LEU A 95 5.44 -14.87 -0.57
CA LEU A 95 4.49 -13.79 -0.81
C LEU A 95 4.85 -13.08 -2.11
N SER A 96 4.03 -13.28 -3.14
CA SER A 96 4.07 -12.38 -4.30
C SER A 96 3.91 -10.94 -3.78
N SER A 97 4.76 -10.03 -4.25
CA SER A 97 4.82 -8.64 -3.80
C SER A 97 3.45 -7.93 -3.81
N ARG A 98 2.55 -8.37 -4.67
CA ARG A 98 1.16 -7.92 -4.74
C ARG A 98 0.34 -8.22 -3.48
N VAL A 99 0.44 -9.42 -2.91
CA VAL A 99 -0.32 -9.80 -1.70
C VAL A 99 0.14 -8.97 -0.51
N LEU A 100 1.46 -8.86 -0.32
CA LEU A 100 2.03 -8.07 0.77
C LEU A 100 1.67 -6.58 0.67
N ARG A 101 1.63 -6.06 -0.56
CA ARG A 101 1.22 -4.68 -0.82
C ARG A 101 -0.26 -4.45 -0.53
N ASP A 102 -1.12 -5.38 -0.93
CA ASP A 102 -2.55 -5.31 -0.66
C ASP A 102 -2.80 -5.37 0.87
N ASP A 103 -2.08 -6.24 1.61
CA ASP A 103 -2.13 -6.29 3.08
C ASP A 103 -1.73 -4.95 3.71
N LEU A 104 -0.59 -4.38 3.29
CA LEU A 104 -0.09 -3.09 3.80
C LEU A 104 -0.99 -1.91 3.45
N MET A 105 -1.72 -1.97 2.34
CA MET A 105 -2.65 -0.92 1.93
C MET A 105 -3.94 -0.92 2.78
N THR A 106 -4.30 -2.07 3.35
CA THR A 106 -5.50 -2.21 4.20
C THR A 106 -5.28 -1.84 5.67
N MET A 107 -4.02 -1.78 6.12
CA MET A 107 -3.62 -1.45 7.48
C MET A 107 -3.42 0.05 7.67
#